data_AF-A0A7V2PU22-F1
#
_entry.id   AF-A0A7V2PU22-F1
#
_cell.length_a   1.000
_cell.length_b   1.000
_cell.length_c   1.000
_cell.angle_alpha   90.00
_cell.angle_beta   90.00
_cell.angle_gamma   90.00
#
_symmetry.space_group_name_H-M   'P 1'
#
loop_
_entity.id
_entity.type
_entity.pdbx_description
1 polymer ?
#
loop_
_entity_poly.entity_id
_entity_poly.type
_entity_poly.pdbx_seq_one_letter_code
_entity_poly.pdbx_strand_id
1 'polypeptide(L)'
;MITIDLAIYGPLARVAGGRLITQTKLKLNNSAKIKDLLKTFNISPDDISYVFINAVLCDVPGLNASLEEPLHDNDHVGIFSNGYMWPYHYREGAFISKNLEIALNNRGTVHNTYTNE
;
A
#
# COMPACT_ATOMS: atom_id res chain seq x y z
N MET A 1 11.46 19.71 1.15
CA MET A 1 10.23 19.05 0.65
C MET A 1 10.65 17.90 -0.24
N ILE A 2 9.88 16.81 -0.27
CA ILE A 2 10.05 15.70 -1.21
C ILE A 2 8.94 15.74 -2.25
N THR A 3 9.20 15.16 -3.42
CA THR A 3 8.22 14.92 -4.48
C THR A 3 8.17 13.43 -4.74
N ILE A 4 7.01 12.82 -4.54
CA ILE A 4 6.78 11.41 -4.85
C ILE A 4 5.95 11.28 -6.13
N ASP A 5 5.98 10.11 -6.74
CA ASP A 5 5.06 9.69 -7.79
C ASP A 5 4.00 8.75 -7.19
N LEU A 6 2.76 9.22 -7.11
CA LEU A 6 1.67 8.51 -6.47
C LEU A 6 0.73 7.92 -7.52
N ALA A 7 0.57 6.60 -7.53
CA ALA A 7 -0.46 5.90 -8.28
C ALA A 7 -1.55 5.35 -7.33
N ILE A 8 -2.81 5.67 -7.60
CA ILE A 8 -3.95 5.15 -6.85
C ILE A 8 -4.85 4.34 -7.79
N TYR A 9 -5.16 3.11 -7.37
CA TYR A 9 -5.98 2.15 -8.10
C TYR A 9 -7.30 1.87 -7.39
N GLY A 10 -8.35 1.69 -8.18
CA GLY A 10 -9.72 1.45 -7.72
C GLY A 10 -10.48 2.74 -7.41
N PRO A 11 -11.63 2.63 -6.71
CA PRO A 11 -12.50 3.76 -6.39
C PRO A 11 -11.82 4.93 -5.67
N LEU A 12 -10.75 4.68 -4.89
CA LEU A 12 -9.95 5.72 -4.24
C LEU A 12 -9.26 6.66 -5.25
N ALA A 13 -9.09 6.28 -6.51
CA ALA A 13 -8.54 7.20 -7.51
C ALA A 13 -9.32 8.53 -7.62
N ARG A 14 -10.62 8.53 -7.24
CA ARG A 14 -11.48 9.73 -7.24
C ARG A 14 -10.99 10.84 -6.32
N VAL A 15 -10.40 10.49 -5.17
CA VAL A 15 -9.91 11.51 -4.24
C VAL A 15 -8.66 12.23 -4.76
N ALA A 16 -7.99 11.65 -5.76
CA ALA A 16 -6.87 12.26 -6.48
C ALA A 16 -7.20 12.55 -7.97
N GLY A 17 -8.48 12.84 -8.26
CA GLY A 17 -8.93 13.34 -9.56
C GLY A 17 -9.09 12.31 -10.70
N GLY A 18 -8.91 11.02 -10.42
CA GLY A 18 -9.16 9.93 -11.37
C GLY A 18 -10.55 9.31 -11.25
N ARG A 19 -10.79 8.25 -12.03
CA ARG A 19 -12.05 7.47 -11.96
C ARG A 19 -11.85 6.08 -11.35
N LEU A 20 -10.87 5.34 -11.87
CA LEU A 20 -10.46 4.01 -11.39
C LEU A 20 -8.94 3.89 -11.26
N ILE A 21 -8.20 4.74 -11.95
CA ILE A 21 -6.75 4.85 -11.86
C ILE A 21 -6.42 6.34 -11.93
N THR A 22 -5.45 6.77 -11.16
CA THR A 22 -4.82 8.09 -11.27
C THR A 22 -3.34 7.98 -10.91
N GLN A 23 -2.52 8.81 -11.54
CA GLN A 23 -1.11 8.94 -11.23
C GLN A 23 -0.76 10.42 -11.18
N THR A 24 -0.15 10.87 -10.09
CA THR A 24 0.20 12.28 -9.91
C THR A 24 1.47 12.43 -9.11
N LYS A 25 2.23 13.49 -9.42
CA LYS A 25 3.31 13.92 -8.56
C LYS A 25 2.74 14.66 -7.36
N LEU A 26 3.19 14.30 -6.16
CA LEU A 26 2.74 14.91 -4.91
C LEU A 26 3.93 15.47 -4.13
N LYS A 27 3.81 16.72 -3.69
CA LYS A 27 4.80 17.35 -2.82
C LYS A 27 4.43 17.15 -1.36
N LEU A 28 5.38 16.64 -0.57
CA LEU A 28 5.22 16.36 0.85
C LEU A 28 6.39 16.95 1.67
N ASN A 29 6.24 16.95 2.99
CA ASN A 29 7.31 17.34 3.92
C ASN A 29 8.44 16.29 3.91
N ASN A 30 9.67 16.70 4.25
CA ASN A 30 10.86 15.81 4.23
C ASN A 30 10.79 14.62 5.19
N SER A 31 9.87 14.65 6.15
CA SER A 31 9.64 13.60 7.13
C SER A 31 8.28 12.93 6.95
N ALA A 32 7.66 13.08 5.78
CA ALA A 32 6.35 12.51 5.51
C ALA A 32 6.42 10.98 5.49
N LYS A 33 5.37 10.37 6.01
CA LYS A 33 5.17 8.92 6.03
C LYS A 33 3.92 8.54 5.25
N ILE A 34 3.71 7.23 5.04
CA ILE A 34 2.49 6.73 4.37
C ILE A 34 1.21 7.24 5.06
N LYS A 35 1.16 7.28 6.40
CA LYS A 35 -0.02 7.82 7.11
C LYS A 35 -0.31 9.29 6.78
N ASP A 36 0.73 10.10 6.54
CA ASP A 36 0.57 11.52 6.20
C ASP A 36 0.07 11.69 4.77
N LEU A 37 0.52 10.80 3.88
CA LEU A 37 0.00 10.67 2.52
C LEU A 37 -1.49 10.31 2.53
N LEU A 38 -1.89 9.28 3.29
CA LEU A 38 -3.31 8.89 3.41
C LEU A 38 -4.17 10.03 3.98
N LYS A 39 -3.67 10.72 5.01
CA LYS A 39 -4.33 11.87 5.62
C LYS A 39 -4.54 13.03 4.63
N THR A 40 -3.59 13.25 3.73
CA THR A 40 -3.68 14.30 2.70
C THR A 40 -4.90 14.12 1.79
N PHE A 41 -5.26 12.88 1.49
CA PHE A 41 -6.41 12.53 0.65
C PHE A 41 -7.64 12.08 1.45
N ASN A 42 -7.59 12.18 2.78
CA ASN A 42 -8.64 11.72 3.69
C ASN A 42 -9.04 10.25 3.45
N ILE A 43 -8.05 9.38 3.20
CA ILE A 43 -8.21 7.94 2.98
C ILE A 43 -8.04 7.22 4.33
N SER A 44 -8.99 6.34 4.68
CA SER A 44 -8.82 5.46 5.83
C SER A 44 -7.84 4.32 5.51
N PRO A 45 -6.96 3.91 6.43
CA PRO A 45 -6.18 2.68 6.30
C PRO A 45 -7.03 1.41 6.07
N ASP A 46 -8.31 1.43 6.44
CA ASP A 46 -9.23 0.29 6.21
C ASP A 46 -9.79 0.26 4.77
N ASP A 47 -9.66 1.38 4.04
CA ASP A 47 -10.12 1.49 2.65
C ASP A 47 -9.05 1.05 1.64
N ILE A 48 -7.84 0.74 2.10
CA ILE A 48 -6.72 0.29 1.27
C ILE A 48 -6.50 -1.23 1.37
N SER A 49 -5.96 -1.82 0.31
CA SER A 49 -5.64 -3.24 0.25
C SER A 49 -4.14 -3.48 0.14
N TYR A 50 -3.53 -3.03 -0.95
CA TYR A 50 -2.11 -3.19 -1.22
C TYR A 50 -1.43 -1.83 -1.27
N VAL A 51 -0.24 -1.77 -0.69
CA VAL A 51 0.66 -0.62 -0.83
C VAL A 51 2.01 -1.10 -1.35
N PHE A 52 2.51 -0.40 -2.37
CA PHE A 52 3.84 -0.60 -2.92
C PHE A 52 4.67 0.66 -2.78
N ILE A 53 5.93 0.50 -2.43
CA ILE A 53 6.94 1.57 -2.47
C ILE A 53 8.09 1.06 -3.33
N ASN A 54 8.38 1.70 -4.46
CA ASN A 54 9.46 1.32 -5.38
C ASN A 54 9.40 -0.17 -5.78
N ALA A 55 8.21 -0.66 -6.12
CA ALA A 55 7.91 -2.07 -6.44
C ALA A 55 8.13 -3.08 -5.29
N VAL A 56 8.35 -2.60 -4.07
CA VAL A 56 8.36 -3.43 -2.85
C VAL A 56 6.95 -3.44 -2.26
N LEU A 57 6.42 -4.63 -2.00
CA LEU A 57 5.13 -4.84 -1.35
C LEU A 57 5.26 -4.51 0.15
N CYS A 58 4.49 -3.53 0.61
CA CYS A 58 4.55 -3.03 1.98
C CYS A 58 3.27 -3.28 2.78
N ASP A 59 2.10 -3.36 2.13
CA ASP A 59 0.82 -3.69 2.78
C ASP A 59 0.06 -4.76 1.99
N VAL A 60 -0.78 -5.51 2.70
CA VAL A 60 -1.71 -6.49 2.13
C VAL A 60 -3.11 -6.34 2.77
N PRO A 61 -4.19 -6.84 2.13
CA PRO A 61 -5.53 -6.70 2.68
C PRO A 61 -5.65 -7.07 4.16
N GLY A 62 -6.15 -6.11 4.95
CA GLY A 62 -6.30 -6.26 6.40
C GLY A 62 -5.00 -6.24 7.20
N LEU A 63 -3.89 -5.77 6.62
CA LEU A 63 -2.62 -5.56 7.32
C LEU A 63 -1.89 -4.33 6.76
N ASN A 64 -1.93 -3.25 7.54
CA ASN A 64 -1.26 -1.97 7.25
C ASN A 64 0.08 -1.89 8.01
N ALA A 65 1.13 -2.51 7.48
CA ALA A 65 2.47 -2.51 8.05
C ALA A 65 3.29 -1.26 7.66
N SER A 66 2.88 -0.53 6.62
CA SER A 66 3.65 0.55 6.01
C SER A 66 3.35 1.95 6.55
N LEU A 67 2.36 2.12 7.43
CA LEU A 67 1.87 3.44 7.88
C LEU A 67 2.96 4.37 8.42
N GLU A 68 3.97 3.79 9.10
CA GLU A 68 5.08 4.53 9.68
C GLU A 68 6.33 4.60 8.79
N GLU A 69 6.30 4.00 7.59
CA GLU A 69 7.40 4.02 6.63
C GLU A 69 7.68 5.44 6.15
N PRO A 70 8.93 5.92 6.23
CA PRO A 70 9.31 7.22 5.71
C PRO A 70 9.30 7.20 4.18
N LEU A 71 8.78 8.28 3.60
CA LEU A 71 8.85 8.53 2.16
C LEU A 71 10.07 9.38 1.84
N HIS A 72 10.70 9.09 0.71
CA HIS A 72 11.86 9.79 0.19
C HIS A 72 11.54 10.47 -1.13
N ASP A 73 12.39 11.43 -1.52
CA ASP A 73 12.26 12.12 -2.79
C ASP A 73 12.37 11.13 -3.96
N ASN A 74 11.45 11.24 -4.91
CA ASN A 74 11.29 10.39 -6.09
C ASN A 74 10.81 8.95 -5.82
N ASP A 75 10.32 8.64 -4.61
CA ASP A 75 9.64 7.36 -4.37
C ASP A 75 8.41 7.21 -5.26
N HIS A 76 8.23 6.01 -5.80
CA HIS A 76 7.01 5.60 -6.50
C HIS A 76 6.12 4.81 -5.54
N VAL A 77 4.94 5.37 -5.23
CA VAL A 77 3.99 4.79 -4.27
C VAL A 77 2.72 4.35 -4.99
N GLY A 78 2.40 3.06 -4.90
CA GLY A 78 1.17 2.48 -5.44
C GLY A 78 0.20 2.13 -4.31
N ILE A 79 -1.02 2.68 -4.34
CA ILE A 79 -2.08 2.40 -3.35
C ILE A 79 -3.27 1.76 -4.06
N PHE A 80 -3.72 0.62 -3.56
CA PHE A 80 -4.90 -0.08 -4.08
C PHE A 80 -6.06 0.08 -3.12
N SER A 81 -7.25 0.39 -3.66
CA SER A 81 -8.50 0.39 -2.90
C SER A 81 -8.84 -1.03 -2.42
N ASN A 82 -9.57 -1.13 -1.33
CA ASN A 82 -10.10 -2.41 -0.85
C ASN A 82 -11.00 -3.06 -1.93
N GLY A 83 -10.88 -4.37 -2.09
CA GLY A 83 -11.56 -5.12 -3.16
C GLY A 83 -11.02 -4.92 -4.58
N TYR A 84 -10.02 -4.06 -4.79
CA TYR A 84 -9.34 -3.90 -6.08
C TYR A 84 -8.10 -4.80 -6.14
N MET A 85 -8.13 -5.78 -7.04
CA MET A 85 -7.13 -6.83 -7.07
C MET A 85 -5.82 -6.36 -7.70
N TRP A 86 -4.72 -6.67 -7.02
CA TRP A 86 -3.45 -6.93 -7.68
C TRP A 86 -3.42 -8.40 -8.13
N PRO A 87 -3.22 -8.69 -9.44
CA PRO A 87 -3.30 -10.06 -9.95
C PRO A 87 -2.30 -10.98 -9.27
N TYR A 88 -2.76 -12.18 -8.90
CA TYR A 88 -1.97 -13.18 -8.19
C TYR A 88 -0.61 -13.48 -8.86
N HIS A 89 -0.56 -13.45 -10.19
CA HIS A 89 0.65 -13.69 -10.97
C HIS A 89 1.82 -12.75 -10.68
N TYR A 90 1.56 -11.54 -10.15
CA TYR A 90 2.62 -10.61 -9.78
C TYR A 90 3.15 -10.81 -8.35
N ARG A 91 2.54 -11.71 -7.57
CA ARG A 91 2.96 -12.02 -6.19
C ARG A 91 4.20 -12.91 -6.16
N GLU A 92 4.35 -13.79 -7.14
CA GLU A 92 5.53 -14.65 -7.26
C GLU A 92 6.74 -13.80 -7.68
N GLY A 93 7.66 -13.57 -6.74
CA GLY A 93 8.90 -12.82 -6.97
C GLY A 93 8.84 -11.33 -6.60
N ALA A 94 7.73 -10.84 -6.04
CA ALA A 94 7.70 -9.48 -5.51
C ALA A 94 8.54 -9.38 -4.23
N PHE A 95 9.34 -8.31 -4.14
CA PHE A 95 10.08 -7.99 -2.93
C PHE A 95 9.08 -7.58 -1.84
N ILE A 96 9.19 -8.20 -0.66
CA ILE A 96 8.35 -7.89 0.51
C ILE A 96 9.15 -7.01 1.45
N SER A 97 8.54 -5.95 2.00
CA SER A 97 9.21 -5.10 2.97
C SER A 97 9.46 -5.85 4.28
N LYS A 98 10.56 -5.54 4.97
CA LYS A 98 10.89 -6.17 6.25
C LYS A 98 9.80 -5.97 7.29
N ASN A 99 9.14 -4.81 7.29
CA ASN A 99 8.05 -4.52 8.21
C ASN A 99 6.81 -5.36 7.92
N LEU A 100 6.50 -5.58 6.63
CA LEU A 100 5.42 -6.48 6.24
C LEU A 100 5.75 -7.94 6.60
N GLU A 101 6.99 -8.39 6.38
CA GLU A 101 7.43 -9.73 6.76
C GLU A 101 7.28 -9.98 8.27
N ILE A 102 7.73 -9.04 9.10
CA ILE A 102 7.55 -9.11 10.56
C ILE A 102 6.06 -9.12 10.92
N ALA A 103 5.26 -8.25 10.30
CA ALA A 103 3.83 -8.17 10.58
C ALA A 103 3.08 -9.45 10.18
N LEU A 104 3.45 -10.08 9.07
CA LEU A 104 2.90 -11.37 8.63
C LEU A 104 3.29 -12.50 9.58
N ASN A 105 4.55 -12.56 10.01
CA ASN A 105 5.02 -13.56 10.98
C ASN A 105 4.30 -13.40 12.34
N ASN A 106 4.08 -12.16 12.79
CA ASN A 106 3.39 -11.85 14.05
C ASN A 106 1.87 -12.11 13.98
N ARG A 107 1.26 -11.98 12.79
CA ARG A 107 -0.14 -12.36 12.55
C ARG A 107 -0.37 -13.87 12.72
N GLY A 108 0.71 -14.65 12.78
CA GLY A 108 0.71 -16.09 12.89
C GLY A 108 0.56 -16.74 11.52
N THR A 109 1.30 -17.82 11.30
CA THR A 109 0.97 -18.81 10.27
C THR A 109 -0.49 -19.17 10.46
N VAL A 110 -1.37 -18.67 9.60
CA VAL A 110 -2.67 -19.29 9.38
C VAL A 110 -2.34 -20.65 8.76
N HIS A 111 -2.07 -21.63 9.61
CA HIS A 111 -2.18 -23.01 9.20
C HIS A 111 -3.61 -23.15 8.70
N ASN A 112 -3.75 -23.35 7.39
CA ASN A 112 -4.95 -23.96 6.84
C ASN A 112 -5.11 -25.30 7.56
N THR A 113 -5.81 -25.31 8.69
CA THR A 113 -6.38 -26.52 9.23
C THR A 113 -7.45 -26.93 8.23
N TYR A 114 -7.05 -27.76 7.26
CA TYR A 114 -8.00 -28.62 6.59
C TYR A 114 -8.58 -29.53 7.67
N THR A 115 -9.75 -29.18 8.18
CA THR A 115 -10.64 -30.17 8.77
C THR A 115 -11.07 -31.08 7.63
N ASN A 116 -10.43 -32.25 7.53
CA ASN A 116 -10.99 -33.36 6.78
C ASN A 116 -12.20 -33.85 7.58
N GLU A 117 -13.41 -33.55 7.09
CA GLU A 117 -14.60 -34.34 7.38
C GLU A 117 -14.63 -35.57 6.46
#